data_AF-A0A7T3RDX3-F1
#
_entry.id   AF-A0A7T3RDX3-F1
#
_cell.length_a   1.000
_cell.length_b   1.000
_cell.length_c   1.000
_cell.angle_alpha   90.00
_cell.angle_beta   90.00
_cell.angle_gamma   90.00
#
_symmetry.space_group_name_H-M   'P 1'
#
loop_
_entity.id
_entity.type
_entity.pdbx_description
1 polymer ?
#
loop_
_entity_poly.entity_id
_entity_poly.type
_entity_poly.pdbx_seq_one_letter_code
_entity_poly.pdbx_strand_id
1 'polypeptide(L)'
;MAQFDNVNYTFYSSTLGRAVVPDEASFDLYKTENILFVKNLVADGLVFEREENGIDSAVCMMCEVDYKASLIESGKADNAVASESLGAYSYSTGGKVFDSFVDKNAKSVAEQKMKWLRLYCDYVPGVR
;
A
#
# COMPACT_ATOMS: atom_id res chain seq x y z
N MET A 1 -4.35 -23.04 2.13
CA MET A 1 -3.05 -22.59 2.67
C MET A 1 -3.32 -21.77 3.93
N ALA A 2 -2.33 -21.53 4.80
CA ALA A 2 -2.54 -20.66 5.95
C ALA A 2 -2.65 -19.19 5.49
N GLN A 3 -3.45 -18.39 6.19
CA GLN A 3 -3.59 -16.96 5.92
C GLN A 3 -2.22 -16.28 6.11
N PHE A 4 -1.84 -15.37 5.20
CA PHE A 4 -0.54 -14.66 5.15
C PHE A 4 0.68 -15.46 4.68
N ASP A 5 0.52 -16.75 4.35
CA ASP A 5 1.63 -17.62 3.91
C ASP A 5 2.14 -17.23 2.50
N ASN A 6 1.26 -16.62 1.69
CA ASN A 6 1.57 -16.17 0.33
C ASN A 6 2.03 -14.71 0.25
N VAL A 7 2.20 -14.02 1.39
CA VAL A 7 2.76 -12.66 1.41
C VAL A 7 4.28 -12.72 1.27
N ASN A 8 4.75 -12.98 0.05
CA ASN A 8 6.17 -13.03 -0.27
C ASN A 8 6.44 -12.41 -1.64
N TYR A 9 7.72 -12.07 -1.88
CA TYR A 9 8.11 -11.40 -3.12
C TYR A 9 7.84 -12.24 -4.37
N THR A 10 7.93 -13.57 -4.26
CA THR A 10 7.64 -14.47 -5.38
C THR A 10 6.16 -14.42 -5.77
N PHE A 11 5.25 -14.43 -4.80
CA PHE A 11 3.81 -14.30 -5.06
C PHE A 11 3.48 -12.91 -5.63
N TYR A 12 4.06 -11.86 -5.06
CA TYR A 12 3.90 -10.49 -5.56
C TYR A 12 4.38 -10.33 -7.02
N SER A 13 5.56 -10.85 -7.34
CA SER A 13 6.15 -10.67 -8.67
C SER A 13 5.62 -11.65 -9.71
N SER A 14 5.47 -12.93 -9.35
CA SER A 14 5.14 -14.00 -10.28
C SER A 14 3.64 -14.25 -10.38
N THR A 15 2.91 -14.22 -9.26
CA THR A 15 1.46 -14.47 -9.26
C THR A 15 0.68 -13.20 -9.57
N LEU A 16 1.02 -12.07 -8.91
CA LEU A 16 0.35 -10.79 -9.15
C LEU A 16 0.97 -10.01 -10.32
N GLY A 17 2.11 -10.45 -10.86
CA GLY A 17 2.75 -9.84 -12.03
C GLY A 17 3.31 -8.44 -11.77
N ARG A 18 3.67 -8.11 -10.53
CA ARG A 18 4.09 -6.76 -10.12
C ARG A 18 5.61 -6.63 -10.10
N ALA A 19 6.10 -5.43 -10.40
CA ALA A 19 7.55 -5.15 -10.48
C ALA A 19 7.94 -3.79 -9.88
N VAL A 20 7.05 -3.18 -9.08
CA VAL A 20 7.32 -1.87 -8.48
C VAL A 20 8.34 -1.99 -7.36
N VAL A 21 8.18 -2.98 -6.48
CA VAL A 21 9.19 -3.29 -5.48
C VAL A 21 10.33 -4.04 -6.17
N PRO A 22 11.58 -3.53 -6.12
CA PRO A 22 12.66 -4.04 -6.95
C PRO A 22 13.23 -5.39 -6.50
N ASP A 23 13.13 -5.70 -5.21
CA ASP A 23 13.72 -6.89 -4.60
C ASP A 23 12.99 -7.33 -3.33
N GLU A 24 13.25 -8.57 -2.91
CA GLU A 24 12.63 -9.19 -1.73
C GLU A 24 13.01 -8.47 -0.43
N ALA A 25 14.24 -7.97 -0.28
CA ALA A 25 14.65 -7.28 0.94
C ALA A 25 13.87 -5.96 1.11
N SER A 26 13.66 -5.23 0.01
CA SER A 26 12.80 -4.03 -0.02
C SER A 26 11.35 -4.37 0.31
N PHE A 27 10.83 -5.53 -0.13
CA PHE A 27 9.47 -5.97 0.17
C PHE A 27 9.29 -6.36 1.64
N ASP A 28 10.24 -7.11 2.20
CA ASP A 28 10.17 -7.63 3.56
C ASP A 28 10.19 -6.52 4.63
N LEU A 29 10.76 -5.36 4.32
CA LEU A 29 10.70 -4.17 5.20
C LEU A 29 9.26 -3.76 5.52
N TYR A 30 8.35 -3.84 4.54
CA TYR A 30 6.95 -3.40 4.70
C TYR A 30 6.01 -4.56 5.00
N LYS A 31 6.45 -5.80 4.78
CA LYS A 31 5.64 -7.01 4.97
C LYS A 31 5.10 -7.12 6.38
N THR A 32 5.96 -7.03 7.39
CA THR A 32 5.59 -7.32 8.79
C THR A 32 4.52 -6.38 9.31
N GLU A 33 4.66 -5.07 9.06
CA GLU A 33 3.70 -4.06 9.51
C GLU A 33 2.35 -4.20 8.79
N ASN A 34 2.35 -4.45 7.47
CA ASN A 34 1.11 -4.63 6.72
C ASN A 34 0.38 -5.92 7.09
N ILE A 35 1.10 -7.02 7.36
CA ILE A 35 0.50 -8.24 7.89
C ILE A 35 -0.18 -7.94 9.23
N LEU A 36 0.52 -7.26 10.15
CA LEU A 36 -0.01 -6.95 11.47
C LEU A 36 -1.25 -6.05 11.39
N PHE A 37 -1.23 -5.06 10.50
CA PHE A 37 -2.36 -4.19 10.23
C PHE A 37 -3.59 -4.97 9.76
N VAL A 38 -3.46 -5.82 8.74
CA VAL A 38 -4.58 -6.60 8.21
C VAL A 38 -5.04 -7.67 9.19
N LYS A 39 -4.11 -8.28 9.94
CA LYS A 39 -4.43 -9.24 10.99
C LYS A 39 -5.31 -8.63 12.08
N ASN A 40 -5.06 -7.37 12.47
CA ASN A 40 -5.94 -6.66 13.40
C ASN A 40 -7.33 -6.45 12.79
N LEU A 41 -7.43 -5.99 11.54
CA LEU A 41 -8.74 -5.80 10.87
C LEU A 41 -9.55 -7.10 10.74
N VAL A 42 -8.88 -8.22 10.50
CA VAL A 42 -9.52 -9.55 10.47
C VAL A 42 -9.98 -9.95 11.87
N ALA A 43 -9.16 -9.71 12.90
CA ALA A 43 -9.52 -9.99 14.30
C ALA A 43 -10.71 -9.14 14.78
N ASP A 44 -10.83 -7.91 14.32
CA ASP A 44 -11.97 -7.02 14.55
C ASP A 44 -13.21 -7.39 13.72
N GLY A 45 -13.12 -8.40 12.84
CA GLY A 45 -14.23 -8.82 11.98
C GLY A 45 -14.62 -7.77 10.92
N LEU A 46 -13.67 -6.91 10.53
CA LEU A 46 -13.89 -5.85 9.54
C LEU A 46 -13.49 -6.29 8.13
N VAL A 47 -12.60 -7.28 8.02
CA VAL A 47 -12.08 -7.80 6.75
C VAL A 47 -12.28 -9.31 6.70
N PHE A 48 -12.89 -9.78 5.62
CA PHE A 48 -13.09 -11.19 5.32
C PHE A 48 -12.50 -11.52 3.96
N GLU A 49 -11.94 -12.72 3.84
CA GLU A 49 -11.43 -13.21 2.57
C GLU A 49 -12.60 -13.52 1.62
N ARG A 50 -12.63 -12.85 0.46
CA ARG A 50 -13.66 -13.03 -0.58
C ARG A 50 -13.28 -14.10 -1.59
N GLU A 51 -12.00 -14.13 -1.95
CA GLU A 51 -11.41 -15.03 -2.93
C GLU A 51 -10.15 -15.67 -2.35
N GLU A 52 -9.75 -16.83 -2.88
CA GLU A 52 -8.55 -17.54 -2.41
C GLU A 52 -7.31 -16.63 -2.50
N ASN A 53 -6.60 -16.45 -1.39
CA ASN A 53 -5.45 -15.55 -1.26
C ASN A 53 -5.80 -14.06 -1.42
N GLY A 54 -7.07 -13.67 -1.22
CA GLY A 54 -7.49 -12.27 -1.32
C GLY A 54 -6.79 -11.40 -0.27
N ILE A 55 -6.63 -11.92 0.95
CA ILE A 55 -5.93 -11.22 2.04
C ILE A 55 -4.44 -11.11 1.73
N ASP A 56 -3.81 -12.20 1.29
CA ASP A 56 -2.40 -12.19 0.88
C ASP A 56 -2.14 -11.21 -0.26
N SER A 57 -3.04 -11.17 -1.25
CA SER A 57 -2.97 -10.25 -2.40
C SER A 57 -3.12 -8.80 -1.94
N ALA A 58 -4.07 -8.51 -1.05
CA ALA A 58 -4.25 -7.17 -0.49
C ALA A 58 -2.99 -6.72 0.26
N VAL A 59 -2.41 -7.57 1.11
CA VAL A 59 -1.19 -7.24 1.87
C VAL A 59 -0.01 -7.00 0.93
N CYS A 60 0.16 -7.81 -0.13
CA CYS A 60 1.19 -7.59 -1.14
C CYS A 60 1.07 -6.21 -1.80
N MET A 61 -0.16 -5.81 -2.16
CA MET A 61 -0.41 -4.49 -2.74
C MET A 61 -0.20 -3.35 -1.74
N MET A 62 -0.49 -3.57 -0.45
CA MET A 62 -0.19 -2.58 0.59
C MET A 62 1.31 -2.35 0.77
N CYS A 63 2.13 -3.40 0.68
CA CYS A 63 3.59 -3.28 0.71
C CYS A 63 4.11 -2.43 -0.47
N GLU A 64 3.52 -2.59 -1.66
CA GLU A 64 3.84 -1.74 -2.82
C GLU A 64 3.51 -0.26 -2.56
N VAL A 65 2.38 0.02 -1.92
CA VAL A 65 1.96 1.38 -1.58
C VAL A 65 2.95 2.02 -0.60
N ASP A 66 3.37 1.30 0.46
CA ASP A 66 4.36 1.83 1.41
C ASP A 66 5.74 2.05 0.79
N TYR A 67 6.16 1.15 -0.11
CA TYR A 67 7.40 1.32 -0.85
C TYR A 67 7.36 2.61 -1.69
N LYS A 68 6.27 2.83 -2.44
CA LYS A 68 6.05 4.07 -3.20
C LYS A 68 6.03 5.30 -2.28
N ALA A 69 5.40 5.21 -1.12
CA ALA A 69 5.37 6.28 -0.13
C ALA A 69 6.78 6.64 0.36
N SER A 70 7.57 5.62 0.69
CA SER A 70 8.96 5.78 1.15
C SER A 70 9.87 6.39 0.08
N LEU A 71 9.63 6.09 -1.19
CA LEU A 71 10.33 6.75 -2.31
C LEU A 71 9.99 8.25 -2.39
N ILE A 72 8.74 8.62 -2.14
CA ILE A 72 8.30 10.03 -2.10
C ILE A 72 8.93 10.75 -0.90
N GLU A 73 8.91 10.14 0.29
CA GLU A 73 9.50 10.72 1.50
C GLU A 73 11.03 10.87 1.41
N SER A 74 11.70 9.93 0.75
CA SER A 74 13.16 10.00 0.52
C SER A 74 13.57 10.91 -0.65
N GLY A 75 12.60 11.50 -1.36
CA GLY A 75 12.86 12.34 -2.55
C GLY A 75 13.43 11.56 -3.74
N LYS A 76 13.37 10.22 -3.72
CA LYS A 76 13.88 9.32 -4.76
C LYS A 76 12.79 8.82 -5.72
N ALA A 77 11.60 9.40 -5.64
CA ALA A 77 10.52 9.15 -6.58
C ALA A 77 10.87 9.71 -7.97
N ASP A 78 11.57 8.92 -8.79
CA ASP A 78 12.01 9.31 -10.14
C ASP A 78 10.83 9.54 -11.13
N ASN A 79 9.59 9.14 -10.78
CA ASN A 79 8.40 9.38 -11.60
C ASN A 79 7.04 9.29 -10.86
N ALA A 80 6.98 9.47 -9.54
CA ALA A 80 5.75 9.19 -8.77
C ALA A 80 4.91 10.44 -8.42
N VAL A 81 4.65 11.32 -9.39
CA VAL A 81 3.35 11.97 -9.56
C VAL A 81 3.19 12.20 -11.08
N ALA A 82 2.80 11.16 -11.82
CA ALA A 82 2.01 11.40 -13.02
C ALA A 82 0.69 12.01 -12.51
N SER A 83 0.70 13.34 -12.47
CA SER A 83 -0.43 14.21 -12.19
C SER A 83 -1.45 13.98 -13.28
N GLU A 84 -2.21 12.91 -13.20
CA GLU A 84 -3.53 12.88 -13.80
C GLU A 84 -4.43 13.71 -12.87
N SER A 85 -4.32 15.02 -13.10
CA SER A 85 -5.13 16.11 -12.55
C SER A 85 -4.76 16.66 -11.17
N LEU A 86 -3.68 17.43 -11.10
CA LEU A 86 -3.75 18.73 -10.43
C LEU A 86 -3.21 19.81 -11.36
N GLY A 87 -4.14 20.62 -11.86
CA GLY A 87 -3.88 21.72 -12.77
C GLY A 87 -2.73 22.60 -12.30
N ALA A 88 -1.75 22.74 -13.19
CA ALA A 88 -0.99 23.95 -13.45
C ALA A 88 -0.63 24.81 -12.23
N TYR A 89 0.27 24.36 -11.35
CA TYR A 89 1.17 25.30 -10.67
C TYR A 89 2.55 24.66 -10.53
N SER A 90 3.53 25.30 -11.16
CA SER A 90 4.95 25.09 -10.91
C SER A 90 5.31 25.55 -9.48
N TYR A 91 6.59 25.77 -9.22
CA TYR A 91 7.19 26.59 -8.15
C TYR A 91 7.64 25.87 -6.86
N SER A 92 8.97 25.80 -6.78
CA SER A 92 9.83 26.39 -5.74
C SER A 92 9.75 25.89 -4.30
N THR A 93 10.77 25.09 -3.98
CA THR A 93 11.50 24.90 -2.70
C THR A 93 11.05 25.73 -1.51
N GLY A 94 10.45 25.06 -0.52
CA GLY A 94 10.27 25.58 0.85
C GLY A 94 9.71 24.48 1.75
N GLY A 95 10.33 24.24 2.92
CA GLY A 95 10.05 23.09 3.79
C GLY A 95 8.58 22.89 4.22
N LYS A 96 7.74 23.93 4.15
CA LYS A 96 6.28 23.82 4.40
C LYS A 96 5.50 23.13 3.28
N VAL A 97 6.02 23.20 2.05
CA VAL A 97 5.45 22.50 0.90
C VAL A 97 5.73 21.01 1.04
N PHE A 98 6.98 20.65 1.35
CA PHE A 98 7.36 19.26 1.61
C PHE A 98 6.52 18.62 2.72
N ASP A 99 6.34 19.32 3.85
CA ASP A 99 5.50 18.85 4.97
C ASP A 99 4.03 18.62 4.55
N SER A 100 3.45 19.55 3.76
CA SER A 100 2.10 19.40 3.20
C SER A 100 1.98 18.29 2.17
N PHE A 101 3.04 18.01 1.39
CA PHE A 101 3.09 16.89 0.45
C PHE A 101 3.19 15.55 1.19
N VAL A 102 3.98 15.48 2.26
CA VAL A 102 4.09 14.28 3.11
C VAL A 102 2.76 13.97 3.81
N ASP A 103 2.07 14.99 4.36
CA ASP A 103 0.74 14.79 4.98
C ASP A 103 -0.32 14.31 3.97
N LYS A 104 -0.34 14.90 2.76
CA LYS A 104 -1.23 14.45 1.67
C LYS A 104 -0.87 13.05 1.18
N ASN A 105 0.42 12.72 1.12
CA ASN A 105 0.90 11.40 0.75
C ASN A 105 0.46 10.36 1.79
N ALA A 106 0.62 10.63 3.08
CA ALA A 106 0.19 9.74 4.15
C ALA A 106 -1.33 9.46 4.12
N LYS A 107 -2.15 10.49 3.87
CA LYS A 107 -3.61 10.33 3.66
C LYS A 107 -3.90 9.47 2.43
N SER A 108 -3.25 9.76 1.31
CA SER A 108 -3.40 8.98 0.08
C SER A 108 -2.95 7.51 0.24
N VAL A 109 -1.91 7.26 1.03
CA VAL A 109 -1.40 5.91 1.33
C VAL A 109 -2.43 5.11 2.10
N ALA A 110 -3.01 5.67 3.17
CA ALA A 110 -4.06 5.00 3.93
C ALA A 110 -5.28 4.68 3.05
N GLU A 111 -5.71 5.61 2.20
CA GLU A 111 -6.82 5.41 1.27
C GLU A 111 -6.50 4.33 0.22
N GLN A 112 -5.28 4.32 -0.32
CA GLN A 112 -4.84 3.31 -1.27
C GLN A 112 -4.78 1.91 -0.64
N LYS A 113 -4.30 1.79 0.60
CA LYS A 113 -4.32 0.52 1.34
C LYS A 113 -5.75 0.00 1.53
N MET A 114 -6.67 0.88 1.94
CA MET A 114 -8.09 0.53 2.07
C MET A 114 -8.72 0.14 0.74
N LYS A 115 -8.33 0.79 -0.36
CA LYS A 115 -8.79 0.45 -1.71
C LYS A 115 -8.41 -0.97 -2.10
N TRP A 116 -7.17 -1.40 -1.83
CA TRP A 116 -6.72 -2.75 -2.13
C TRP A 116 -7.43 -3.80 -1.27
N LEU A 117 -7.64 -3.51 0.02
CA LEU A 117 -8.44 -4.37 0.89
C LEU A 117 -9.86 -4.54 0.33
N ARG A 118 -10.54 -3.47 -0.07
CA ARG A 118 -11.89 -3.54 -0.65
C ARG A 118 -11.95 -4.23 -2.01
N LEU A 119 -10.82 -4.31 -2.73
CA LEU A 119 -10.76 -4.94 -4.04
C LEU A 119 -10.70 -6.47 -3.91
N TYR A 120 -9.86 -6.97 -3.01
CA TYR A 120 -9.59 -8.40 -2.84
C TYR A 120 -10.34 -9.05 -1.67
N CYS A 121 -10.87 -8.25 -0.74
CA CYS A 121 -11.54 -8.72 0.47
C CYS A 121 -12.91 -8.06 0.63
N ASP A 122 -13.81 -8.76 1.31
CA ASP A 122 -15.06 -8.17 1.77
C ASP A 122 -14.75 -7.31 3.00
N TYR A 123 -14.96 -6.01 2.87
CA TYR A 123 -14.79 -5.05 3.94
C TYR A 123 -16.15 -4.66 4.51
N VAL A 124 -16.38 -5.00 5.77
CA VAL A 124 -17.56 -4.54 6.51
C VAL A 124 -17.14 -3.28 7.26
N PRO A 125 -17.58 -2.08 6.83
CA PRO A 125 -17.37 -0.89 7.65
C PRO A 125 -18.10 -1.12 8.97
N GLY A 126 -17.35 -1.14 10.07
CA GLY A 126 -17.93 -1.32 11.40
C GLY A 126 -19.00 -0.27 11.62
N VAL A 127 -20.26 -0.68 11.65
CA VAL A 127 -21.34 0.17 12.14
C VAL A 127 -21.17 0.22 13.64
N ARG A 128 -20.53 1.28 14.15
CA ARG A 128 -20.65 1.70 15.54
C ARG A 128 -21.21 3.10 15.58
#